data_AF-A0A438HQX7-F1
#
_entry.id   AF-A0A438HQX7-F1
#
_cell.length_a   1.000
_cell.length_b   1.000
_cell.length_c   1.000
_cell.angle_alpha   90.00
_cell.angle_beta   90.00
_cell.angle_gamma   90.00
#
_symmetry.space_group_name_H-M   'P 1'
#
loop_
_entity.id
_entity.type
_entity.pdbx_description
1 polymer ?
#
loop_
_entity_poly.entity_id
_entity_poly.type
_entity_poly.pdbx_seq_one_letter_code
_entity_poly.pdbx_strand_id
1 'polypeptide(L)' 'MFLFEGDFGNILHTGDCRLIPECLQNLPQKYVTKKGKEPKCQFDYVFLDCTFGRSSLHIPSKHLAIQQVILVALT' A
#
# COMPACT_ATOMS: atom_id res chain seq x y z
N MET A 1 -1.33 1.92 -8.69
CA MET A 1 -1.37 3.20 -7.94
C MET A 1 -0.93 4.33 -8.85
N PHE A 2 -1.58 5.47 -8.74
CA PHE A 2 -1.23 6.71 -9.43
C PHE A 2 -1.03 7.84 -8.42
N LEU A 3 -0.02 8.66 -8.67
CA LEU A 3 0.25 9.88 -7.90
C LEU A 3 0.09 11.07 -8.84
N PHE A 4 -0.82 11.97 -8.50
CA PHE A 4 -1.06 13.21 -9.23
C PHE A 4 -0.59 14.39 -8.41
N GLU A 5 0.10 15.32 -9.06
CA GLU A 5 0.63 16.55 -8.46
C GLU A 5 0.26 17.75 -9.34
N GLY A 6 -0.27 18.80 -8.73
CA GLY A 6 -0.60 20.05 -9.41
C GLY A 6 -1.23 21.05 -8.45
N ASP A 7 -1.79 22.13 -9.00
CA ASP A 7 -2.46 23.19 -8.21
C ASP A 7 -3.70 22.67 -7.45
N PHE A 8 -4.21 21.50 -7.84
CA PHE A 8 -5.27 20.77 -7.16
C PHE A 8 -4.79 19.93 -5.96
N GLY A 9 -3.51 19.99 -5.62
CA GLY A 9 -2.89 19.24 -4.52
C GLY A 9 -2.24 17.92 -4.94
N ASN A 10 -1.87 17.14 -3.94
CA ASN A 10 -1.16 15.86 -4.04
C ASN A 10 -2.12 14.72 -3.78
N ILE A 11 -2.44 13.96 -4.82
CA ILE A 11 -3.46 12.91 -4.76
C ILE A 11 -2.83 11.54 -4.98
N LEU A 12 -3.01 10.64 -4.02
CA LEU A 12 -2.66 9.22 -4.19
C LEU A 12 -3.92 8.40 -4.48
N HIS A 13 -3.98 7.80 -5.66
CA HIS A 13 -5.04 6.85 -6.03
C HIS A 13 -4.48 5.43 -6.05
N THR A 14 -4.92 4.57 -5.13
CA THR A 14 -4.34 3.21 -5.05
C THR A 14 -4.79 2.33 -6.21
N GLY A 15 -6.03 2.50 -6.67
CA GLY A 15 -6.72 1.47 -7.45
C GLY A 15 -6.90 0.22 -6.59
N ASP A 16 -7.18 -0.93 -7.20
CA ASP A 16 -7.18 -2.21 -6.49
C ASP A 16 -5.74 -2.57 -6.12
N CYS A 17 -5.48 -2.79 -4.83
CA CYS A 17 -4.14 -3.09 -4.37
C CYS A 17 -4.10 -3.86 -3.05
N ARG A 18 -2.98 -4.52 -2.82
CA ARG A 18 -2.61 -5.03 -1.50
C ARG A 18 -1.27 -4.43 -1.11
N LEU A 19 -1.31 -3.39 -0.27
CA LEU A 19 -0.12 -2.70 0.18
C LEU A 19 0.73 -3.60 1.10
N ILE A 20 2.04 -3.59 0.86
CA ILE A 20 3.07 -4.12 1.76
C ILE A 20 4.02 -2.96 2.13
N PRO A 21 4.73 -3.02 3.27
CA PRO A 21 5.59 -1.91 3.72
C PRO A 21 6.61 -1.45 2.67
N GLU A 22 7.11 -2.37 1.84
CA GLU A 22 8.07 -2.09 0.76
C GLU A 22 7.46 -1.18 -0.32
N CYS A 23 6.15 -1.24 -0.56
CA CYS A 23 5.48 -0.34 -1.49
C CYS A 23 5.57 1.13 -1.05
N LEU A 24 5.57 1.40 0.25
CA LEU A 24 5.68 2.76 0.79
C LEU A 24 7.10 3.31 0.65
N GLN A 25 8.11 2.45 0.66
CA GLN A 25 9.51 2.87 0.44
C GLN A 25 9.79 3.27 -1.01
N ASN A 26 8.95 2.82 -1.95
CA ASN A 26 9.05 3.18 -3.37
C ASN A 26 8.37 4.51 -3.71
N LEU A 27 7.73 5.18 -2.74
CA LEU A 27 7.19 6.53 -2.94
C LEU A 27 8.34 7.54 -3.15
N PRO A 28 8.10 8.64 -3.89
CA PRO A 28 9.08 9.71 -3.99
C PRO A 28 9.51 10.19 -2.61
N GLN A 29 10.82 10.41 -2.40
CA GLN A 29 11.40 10.70 -1.07
C GLN A 29 10.73 11.87 -0.33
N LYS A 30 10.13 12.82 -1.05
CA LYS A 30 9.41 13.96 -0.46
C LYS A 30 8.18 13.55 0.36
N TYR A 31 7.58 12.40 0.06
CA TYR A 31 6.44 11.82 0.81
C TYR A 31 6.85 10.77 1.84
N VAL A 32 8.13 10.36 1.87
CA VAL A 32 8.61 9.32 2.79
C VAL A 32 9.22 9.95 4.04
N THR A 33 8.64 9.64 5.20
CA THR A 33 9.15 10.04 6.51
C THR A 33 10.45 9.29 6.81
N LYS A 34 11.55 10.02 7.05
CA LYS A 34 12.78 9.45 7.64
C LYS A 34 12.70 9.61 9.15
N LYS A 35 13.20 8.64 9.92
CA LYS A 35 13.15 8.63 11.40
C LYS A 35 13.43 10.02 11.98
N GLY A 36 12.46 10.58 12.70
CA GLY A 36 12.56 11.86 13.42
C GLY A 36 12.36 13.12 12.58
N LYS A 37 11.91 13.03 11.31
CA LYS A 37 11.61 14.19 10.47
C LYS A 37 10.27 14.02 9.78
N GLU A 38 9.44 15.06 9.82
CA GLU A 38 8.22 15.15 9.03
C GLU A 38 8.54 15.03 7.52
N PRO A 39 7.65 14.40 6.73
CA PRO A 39 7.82 14.35 5.28
C PRO A 39 7.76 15.79 4.71
N LYS A 40 8.50 16.01 3.61
CA LYS A 40 8.56 17.33 2.96
C LYS A 40 7.23 17.71 2.29
N CYS A 41 6.44 16.71 1.91
CA CYS A 41 5.14 16.86 1.29
C CYS A 41 4.17 15.86 1.91
N GLN A 42 2.90 16.24 2.01
CA GLN A 42 1.81 15.39 2.45
C GLN A 42 0.88 15.07 1.28
N PHE A 43 0.05 14.04 1.41
CA PHE A 43 -1.06 13.80 0.49
C PHE A 43 -2.27 14.59 0.96
N ASP A 44 -2.83 15.41 0.07
CA ASP A 44 -4.05 16.17 0.33
C ASP A 44 -5.27 15.24 0.24
N TYR A 45 -5.23 14.27 -0.68
CA TYR A 45 -6.27 13.25 -0.84
C TYR A 45 -5.67 11.87 -1.07
N VAL A 46 -6.34 10.85 -0.52
CA VAL A 46 -6.02 9.44 -0.77
C VAL A 46 -7.31 8.71 -1.14
N PHE A 47 -7.33 8.17 -2.35
CA PHE A 47 -8.39 7.24 -2.81
C PHE A 47 -7.89 5.81 -2.57
N LEU A 48 -8.42 5.17 -1.52
CA LEU A 48 -7.99 3.88 -1.03
C LEU A 48 -8.82 2.71 -1.60
N ASP A 49 -8.16 1.57 -1.79
CA ASP A 49 -8.82 0.28 -1.94
C ASP A 49 -9.47 -0.11 -0.60
N CYS A 50 -10.79 -0.11 -0.60
CA CYS A 50 -11.60 -0.42 0.58
C CYS A 50 -12.24 -1.82 0.51
N THR A 51 -11.83 -2.69 -0.42
CA THR A 51 -12.43 -4.02 -0.64
C THR A 51 -12.56 -4.81 0.66
N PHE A 52 -11.52 -4.77 1.52
CA PHE A 52 -11.52 -5.41 2.83
C PHE A 52 -11.49 -4.41 4.00
N GLY A 53 -11.87 -3.14 3.79
CA GLY A 53 -11.72 -2.07 4.78
C GLY A 53 -12.51 -2.26 6.08
N ARG A 54 -13.48 -3.17 6.12
CA ARG A 54 -14.25 -3.56 7.32
C ARG A 54 -14.07 -5.02 7.72
N SER A 55 -13.13 -5.73 7.08
CA SER A 55 -12.91 -7.15 7.33
C SER A 55 -12.09 -7.34 8.60
N SER A 56 -12.49 -8.29 9.45
CA SER A 56 -11.70 -8.79 10.58
C SER A 56 -10.84 -10.00 10.21
N LEU A 57 -10.90 -10.45 8.95
CA LEU A 57 -10.13 -11.60 8.48
C LEU A 57 -8.64 -11.26 8.47
N HIS A 58 -7.84 -12.11 9.11
CA HIS A 58 -6.39 -12.07 8.97
C HIS A 58 -5.97 -12.69 7.63
N ILE A 59 -5.69 -11.85 6.63
CA ILE A 59 -5.29 -12.29 5.30
C ILE A 59 -3.78 -12.63 5.29
N PRO A 60 -3.37 -13.89 5.00
CA PRO A 60 -1.96 -14.29 5.00
C PRO A 60 -1.14 -13.53 3.94
N SER A 61 0.16 -13.39 4.14
CA SER A 61 1.04 -12.81 3.12
C SER A 61 0.98 -13.62 1.82
N LYS A 62 1.32 -13.00 0.68
CA LYS A 62 1.37 -13.69 -0.62
C LYS A 62 2.25 -14.95 -0.56
N HIS A 63 3.39 -14.85 0.12
CA HIS A 63 4.32 -15.97 0.27
C HIS A 63 3.70 -17.14 1.03
N LEU A 64 3.10 -16.88 2.21
CA LEU A 64 2.45 -17.92 3.01
C LEU A 64 1.27 -18.56 2.27
N ALA A 65 0.47 -17.76 1.56
CA ALA A 65 -0.64 -18.27 0.76
C ALA A 65 -0.14 -19.21 -0.36
N ILE A 66 0.94 -18.84 -1.06
CA ILE A 66 1.55 -19.71 -2.09
C ILE A 66 2.08 -21.00 -1.48
N GLN A 67 2.78 -20.93 -0.34
CA GLN A 67 3.28 -22.13 0.35
C GLN A 67 2.16 -23.09 0.75
N GLN A 68 1.02 -22.57 1.23
CA GLN A 68 -0.15 -23.39 1.55
C GLN A 68 -0.69 -24.12 0.32
N VAL A 69 -0.78 -23.45 -0.83
CA VAL A 69 -1.22 -24.08 -2.09
C VAL A 69 -0.25 -25.19 -2.52
N ILE A 70 1.07 -24.93 -2.47
CA ILE A 70 2.08 -25.92 -2.82
C ILE A 70 2.00 -27.15 -1.90
N LEU A 71 1.86 -26.92 -0.59
CA LEU A 71 1.76 -28.00 0.39
C LEU A 71 0.55 -28.90 0.09
N VAL A 72 -0.63 -28.32 -0.16
CA VAL A 72 -1.86 -29.07 -0.48
C VAL A 72 -1.75 -29.79 -1.83
N ALA A 73 -1.05 -29.21 -2.82
CA ALA A 73 -0.89 -29.84 -4.12
C ALA A 73 0.05 -31.07 -4.11
N LEU A 74 0.89 -31.21 -3.08
CA LEU A 74 1.86 -32.30 -2.94
C LEU A 74 1.41 -33.39 -1.96
N THR A 75 0.24 -33.23 -1.35
CA THR A 75 -0.42 -34.22 -0.46
C THR A 75 -1.57 -34.89 -1.19
#